data_AF-A0AA39WRP9-F1
#
_entry.id   AF-A0AA39WRP9-F1
#
_cell.length_a   1.000
_cell.length_b   1.000
_cell.length_c   1.000
_cell.angle_alpha   90.00
_cell.angle_beta   90.00
_cell.angle_gamma   90.00
#
_symmetry.space_group_name_H-M   'P 1'
#
loop_
_entity.id
_entity.type
_entity.pdbx_description
1 polymer ?
#
loop_
_entity_poly.entity_id
_entity_poly.type
_entity_poly.pdbx_seq_one_letter_code
_entity_poly.pdbx_strand_id
1 'polypeptide(L)'
;MFSYQLTLTTLACHILLTLGAPTVLDDRCPKAKVRICDSTNFRGDCKSIEVELEKCVKVEKAWNDRISSIENMSRAAFNCQWFLDGKCEGDWYGNQNDGDLGDGNGKFDESISAYKCAPNE
;
A
#
# COMPACT_ATOMS: atom_id res chain seq x y z
N MET A 1 21.69 -33.45 24.57
CA MET A 1 21.58 -31.97 24.53
C MET A 1 21.46 -31.61 23.05
N PHE A 2 20.23 -31.58 22.52
CA PHE A 2 19.98 -31.36 21.10
C PHE A 2 19.84 -29.86 20.84
N SER A 3 20.76 -29.35 20.03
CA SER A 3 20.83 -27.96 19.59
C SER A 3 19.80 -27.74 18.49
N TYR A 4 18.82 -26.86 18.69
CA TYR A 4 17.89 -26.44 17.65
C TYR A 4 18.41 -25.16 17.01
N GLN A 5 19.05 -25.27 15.85
CA GLN A 5 19.36 -24.14 14.99
C GLN A 5 18.06 -23.75 14.27
N LEU A 6 17.49 -22.60 14.64
CA LEU A 6 16.32 -22.01 14.00
C LEU A 6 16.77 -21.37 12.67
N THR A 7 16.72 -22.11 11.57
CA THR A 7 16.96 -21.52 10.25
C THR A 7 15.76 -20.67 9.88
N LEU A 8 15.95 -19.35 9.90
CA LEU A 8 15.01 -18.34 9.45
C LEU A 8 14.77 -18.54 7.94
N THR A 9 13.76 -19.32 7.57
CA THR A 9 13.33 -19.41 6.18
C THR A 9 12.64 -18.10 5.81
N THR A 10 13.34 -17.29 5.02
CA THR A 10 12.78 -16.12 4.34
C THR A 10 11.49 -16.54 3.62
N LEU A 11 10.35 -15.97 4.03
CA LEU A 11 9.08 -16.13 3.34
C LEU A 11 9.16 -15.35 2.03
N ALA A 12 9.72 -15.95 0.98
CA ALA A 12 9.73 -15.35 -0.35
C ALA A 12 8.31 -15.44 -0.93
N CYS A 13 7.56 -14.33 -0.90
CA CYS A 13 6.28 -14.19 -1.62
C CYS A 13 6.52 -13.96 -3.13
N HIS A 14 7.42 -14.73 -3.77
CA HIS A 14 7.60 -14.75 -5.22
C HIS A 14 7.97 -16.18 -5.71
N ILE A 15 6.94 -16.86 -6.22
CA ILE A 15 6.88 -17.83 -7.34
C ILE A 15 8.09 -18.76 -7.54
N LEU A 16 7.88 -20.06 -7.27
CA LEU A 16 8.60 -21.14 -7.93
C LEU A 16 8.32 -21.08 -9.45
N LEU A 17 9.36 -20.87 -10.25
CA LEU A 17 9.32 -21.03 -11.71
C LEU A 17 8.97 -22.48 -12.06
N THR A 18 7.70 -22.75 -12.36
CA THR A 18 7.28 -24.01 -12.99
C THR A 18 6.70 -23.69 -14.36
N LEU A 19 7.22 -24.37 -15.40
CA LEU A 19 6.68 -24.28 -16.75
C LEU A 19 5.23 -24.78 -16.75
N GLY A 20 4.27 -23.85 -16.76
CA GLY A 20 2.89 -24.14 -17.19
C GLY A 20 1.78 -24.19 -16.11
N ALA A 21 2.00 -23.77 -14.87
CA ALA A 21 0.91 -23.65 -13.90
C ALA A 21 0.27 -22.24 -13.94
N PRO A 22 -1.08 -22.11 -13.88
CA PRO A 22 -1.72 -20.81 -13.68
C PRO A 22 -1.23 -20.22 -12.36
N THR A 23 -0.94 -18.91 -12.35
CA THR A 23 -0.55 -18.17 -11.15
C THR A 23 -1.67 -18.27 -10.11
N VAL A 24 -1.56 -19.23 -9.18
CA VAL A 24 -2.38 -19.22 -7.98
C VAL A 24 -1.88 -18.03 -7.16
N LEU A 25 -2.65 -16.95 -7.12
CA LEU A 25 -2.44 -15.88 -6.15
C LEU A 25 -2.54 -16.55 -4.78
N ASP A 26 -1.41 -16.67 -4.08
CA ASP A 26 -1.38 -17.24 -2.74
C ASP A 26 -2.00 -16.24 -1.77
N ASP A 27 -3.29 -16.39 -1.49
CA ASP A 27 -4.07 -15.57 -0.56
C ASP A 27 -3.55 -15.59 0.89
N ARG A 28 -2.48 -16.34 1.17
CA ARG A 28 -1.77 -16.32 2.46
C ARG A 28 -0.71 -15.22 2.54
N CYS A 29 -0.35 -14.55 1.44
CA CYS A 29 0.60 -13.45 1.53
C CYS A 29 -0.05 -12.28 2.31
N PRO A 30 0.68 -11.70 3.30
CA PRO A 30 0.15 -10.59 4.06
C PRO A 30 -0.18 -9.42 3.12
N LYS A 31 -1.33 -8.79 3.36
CA LYS A 31 -1.80 -7.61 2.63
C LYS A 31 -1.93 -6.46 3.62
N ALA A 32 -1.54 -5.26 3.21
CA ALA A 32 -1.91 -4.05 3.94
C ALA A 32 -3.37 -3.69 3.62
N LYS A 33 -4.05 -3.01 4.55
CA LYS A 33 -5.37 -2.44 4.31
C LYS A 33 -5.29 -0.94 4.44
N VAL A 34 -5.63 -0.24 3.37
CA VAL A 34 -5.71 1.22 3.35
C VAL A 34 -7.15 1.67 3.13
N ARG A 35 -7.47 2.87 3.58
CA ARG A 35 -8.72 3.57 3.31
C ARG A 35 -8.39 4.91 2.68
N ILE A 36 -9.07 5.23 1.58
CA ILE A 36 -8.94 6.49 0.87
C ILE A 36 -10.33 7.14 0.80
N CYS A 37 -10.38 8.46 0.90
CA CYS A 37 -11.61 9.22 0.72
C CYS A 37 -11.38 10.45 -0.18
N ASP A 38 -12.44 10.88 -0.86
CA ASP A 38 -12.39 12.00 -1.80
C ASP A 38 -12.63 13.37 -1.17
N SER A 39 -12.83 13.41 0.14
CA SER A 39 -12.96 14.62 0.93
C SER A 39 -12.07 14.56 2.15
N THR A 40 -11.77 15.74 2.69
CA THR A 40 -11.02 15.86 3.94
C THR A 40 -11.80 15.32 5.13
N ASN A 41 -11.09 15.14 6.24
CA ASN A 41 -11.55 14.60 7.51
C ASN A 41 -12.22 13.24 7.40
N PHE A 42 -11.78 12.42 6.43
CA PHE A 42 -12.27 11.07 6.18
C PHE A 42 -13.77 11.00 5.85
N ARG A 43 -14.25 11.98 5.07
CA ARG A 43 -15.66 12.12 4.65
C ARG A 43 -15.81 11.89 3.14
N GLY A 44 -17.03 12.08 2.65
CA GLY A 44 -17.36 11.94 1.23
C GLY A 44 -17.47 10.47 0.83
N ASP A 45 -17.11 10.19 -0.41
CA ASP A 45 -16.95 8.81 -0.84
C ASP A 45 -15.66 8.27 -0.26
N CYS A 46 -15.72 7.06 0.32
CA CYS A 46 -14.58 6.36 0.89
C CYS A 46 -14.55 4.91 0.42
N LYS A 47 -13.35 4.35 0.24
CA LYS A 47 -13.17 2.92 0.00
C LYS A 47 -11.98 2.36 0.75
N SER A 48 -12.09 1.10 1.16
CA SER A 48 -10.96 0.32 1.68
C SER A 48 -10.39 -0.57 0.59
N ILE A 49 -9.07 -0.68 0.55
CA ILE A 49 -8.33 -1.44 -0.46
C ILE A 49 -7.35 -2.37 0.25
N GLU A 50 -7.32 -3.63 -0.17
CA GLU A 50 -6.24 -4.54 0.16
C GLU A 50 -5.08 -4.31 -0.80
N VAL A 51 -3.88 -4.17 -0.25
CA VAL A 51 -2.67 -3.85 -0.99
C VAL A 51 -1.66 -4.98 -0.83
N GLU A 52 -1.26 -5.57 -1.94
CA GLU A 52 -0.15 -6.51 -1.96
C GLU A 52 1.15 -5.77 -1.59
N LEU A 53 1.91 -6.34 -0.66
CA LEU A 53 3.15 -5.72 -0.18
C LEU A 53 4.21 -5.71 -1.28
N GLU A 54 5.10 -4.73 -1.20
CA GLU A 54 6.23 -4.50 -2.10
C GLU A 54 5.89 -4.24 -3.57
N LYS A 55 4.60 -4.23 -3.94
CA LYS A 55 4.15 -3.93 -5.31
C LYS A 55 3.69 -2.48 -5.43
N CYS A 56 4.07 -1.86 -6.54
CA CYS A 56 3.49 -0.59 -6.92
C CYS A 56 2.06 -0.81 -7.44
N VAL A 57 1.09 -0.16 -6.81
CA VAL A 57 -0.31 -0.25 -7.20
C VAL A 57 -0.76 1.10 -7.71
N LYS A 58 -1.24 1.14 -8.95
CA LYS A 58 -1.87 2.33 -9.53
C LYS A 58 -3.22 2.58 -8.88
N VAL A 59 -3.51 3.84 -8.60
CA VAL A 59 -4.85 4.25 -8.21
C VAL A 59 -5.80 3.96 -9.37
N GLU A 60 -6.97 3.41 -9.06
CA GLU A 60 -7.96 3.14 -10.10
C GLU A 60 -8.46 4.44 -10.72
N LYS A 61 -8.83 4.40 -12.00
CA LYS A 61 -9.18 5.60 -12.78
C LYS A 61 -10.23 6.50 -12.12
N ALA A 62 -11.19 5.94 -11.38
CA ALA A 62 -12.25 6.69 -10.72
C ALA A 62 -11.77 7.51 -9.50
N TRP A 63 -10.57 7.21 -8.98
CA TRP A 63 -9.97 7.80 -7.78
C TRP A 63 -8.65 8.51 -8.04
N ASN A 64 -8.05 8.30 -9.22
CA ASN A 64 -6.82 8.98 -9.60
C ASN A 64 -7.04 10.49 -9.49
N ASP A 65 -6.14 11.17 -8.80
CA ASP A 65 -6.19 12.62 -8.63
C ASP A 65 -7.49 13.13 -7.97
N ARG A 66 -8.03 12.35 -7.03
CA ARG A 66 -9.25 12.71 -6.25
C ARG A 66 -9.15 12.47 -4.76
N ILE A 67 -8.05 11.90 -4.28
CA ILE A 67 -7.91 11.49 -2.88
C ILE A 67 -7.51 12.71 -2.05
N SER A 68 -8.28 12.99 -1.00
CA SER A 68 -8.05 14.12 -0.08
C SER A 68 -7.85 13.70 1.37
N SER A 69 -8.07 12.43 1.70
CA SER A 69 -7.66 11.86 2.98
C SER A 69 -7.31 10.37 2.87
N ILE A 70 -6.36 9.94 3.69
CA ILE A 70 -5.74 8.61 3.65
C ILE A 70 -5.59 8.02 5.05
N GLU A 71 -5.83 6.71 5.17
CA GLU A 71 -5.59 5.98 6.40
C GLU A 71 -5.04 4.58 6.08
N ASN A 72 -3.82 4.30 6.53
CA ASN A 72 -3.32 2.94 6.64
C ASN A 72 -3.95 2.30 7.89
N MET A 73 -4.95 1.46 7.67
CA MET A 73 -5.65 0.71 8.71
C MET A 73 -4.78 -0.40 9.31
N SER A 74 -3.70 -0.77 8.62
CA SER A 74 -2.72 -1.77 9.05
C SER A 74 -1.39 -1.16 9.51
N ARG A 75 -1.37 0.13 9.87
CA ARG A 75 -0.15 0.89 10.25
C ARG A 75 0.70 0.30 11.38
N ALA A 76 0.12 -0.58 12.20
CA ALA A 76 0.86 -1.29 13.24
C ALA A 76 1.89 -2.30 12.67
N ALA A 77 1.66 -2.81 11.47
CA ALA A 77 2.49 -3.84 10.84
C ALA A 77 3.13 -3.40 9.52
N PHE A 78 2.53 -2.43 8.81
CA PHE A 78 2.97 -2.01 7.49
C PHE A 78 3.04 -0.49 7.38
N ASN A 79 3.91 0.02 6.51
CA ASN A 79 4.02 1.42 6.13
C ASN A 79 3.70 1.58 4.64
N CYS A 80 2.93 2.59 4.27
CA CYS A 80 2.58 2.90 2.88
C CYS A 80 3.16 4.24 2.43
N GLN A 81 3.65 4.26 1.19
CA GLN A 81 4.11 5.43 0.47
C GLN A 81 3.10 5.78 -0.63
N TRP A 82 2.77 7.07 -0.76
CA TRP A 82 1.80 7.61 -1.71
C TRP A 82 2.49 8.49 -2.73
N PHE A 83 2.28 8.25 -4.02
CA PHE A 83 3.06 8.83 -5.10
C PHE A 83 2.20 9.67 -6.05
N LEU A 84 2.79 10.74 -6.58
CA LEU A 84 2.17 11.58 -7.61
C LEU A 84 2.18 10.94 -9.00
N ASP A 85 3.09 9.99 -9.24
CA ASP A 85 3.18 9.25 -10.50
C ASP A 85 2.63 7.82 -10.36
N GLY A 86 2.09 7.31 -11.47
CA GLY A 86 1.50 5.97 -11.56
C GLY A 86 2.50 4.80 -11.49
N LYS A 87 3.80 5.04 -11.41
CA LYS A 87 4.84 3.99 -11.37
C LYS A 87 5.54 3.88 -10.01
N CYS A 88 5.06 4.62 -9.00
CA CYS A 88 5.70 4.71 -7.68
C CYS A 88 7.15 5.21 -7.76
N GLU A 89 7.36 6.23 -8.60
CA GLU A 89 8.64 6.90 -8.81
C GLU A 89 8.52 8.38 -8.40
N GLY A 90 9.65 9.03 -8.11
CA GLY A 90 9.69 10.47 -7.82
C GLY A 90 9.15 10.83 -6.43
N ASP A 91 8.39 11.92 -6.36
CA ASP A 91 7.88 12.49 -5.12
C ASP A 91 6.85 11.58 -4.44
N TRP A 92 7.03 11.39 -3.14
CA TRP A 92 6.17 10.53 -2.33
C TRP A 92 5.86 11.13 -0.95
N TYR A 93 4.77 10.67 -0.36
CA TYR A 93 4.31 11.03 0.97
C TYR A 93 4.22 9.79 1.86
N GLY A 94 4.71 9.90 3.10
CA GLY A 94 4.87 8.78 4.02
C GLY A 94 3.93 8.79 5.22
N ASN A 95 2.98 9.73 5.30
CA ASN A 95 2.06 9.74 6.42
C ASN A 95 1.07 8.57 6.33
N GLN A 96 0.82 7.94 7.47
CA GLN A 96 -0.01 6.74 7.57
C GLN A 96 -1.46 7.07 7.94
N ASN A 97 -1.73 8.29 8.40
CA ASN A 97 -3.06 8.73 8.77
C ASN A 97 -3.14 10.24 8.59
N ASP A 98 -3.80 10.67 7.53
CA ASP A 98 -3.92 12.06 7.17
C ASP A 98 -5.37 12.39 6.79
N GLY A 99 -5.97 13.24 7.59
CA GLY A 99 -7.34 13.69 7.38
C GLY A 99 -7.43 14.78 6.32
N ASP A 100 -6.36 15.49 6.00
CA ASP A 100 -6.43 16.65 5.12
C ASP A 100 -5.15 16.76 4.31
N LEU A 101 -5.11 16.11 3.14
CA LEU A 101 -3.94 16.20 2.28
C LEU A 101 -3.68 17.60 1.71
N GLY A 102 -4.61 18.54 1.93
CA GLY A 102 -4.44 19.95 1.61
C GLY A 102 -3.63 20.73 2.65
N ASP A 103 -3.37 20.16 3.83
CA ASP A 103 -2.80 20.88 4.98
C ASP A 103 -1.26 20.95 4.98
N GLY A 104 -0.70 21.86 4.18
CA GLY A 104 0.76 22.09 4.13
C GLY A 104 1.53 21.01 3.36
N ASN A 105 0.87 19.93 2.96
CA ASN A 105 1.26 18.86 2.03
C ASN A 105 0.43 18.87 0.72
N GLY A 106 -0.28 19.98 0.45
CA GLY A 106 -1.28 20.15 -0.62
C GLY A 106 -0.89 19.74 -2.05
N LYS A 107 0.38 19.44 -2.33
CA LYS A 107 0.76 18.82 -3.61
C LYS A 107 0.27 17.38 -3.77
N PHE A 108 -0.11 16.72 -2.68
CA PHE A 108 -0.64 15.35 -2.69
C PHE A 108 -2.17 15.31 -2.66
N ASP A 109 -2.83 16.40 -2.29
CA ASP A 109 -4.28 16.53 -2.39
C ASP A 109 -4.70 16.43 -3.86
N GLU A 110 -5.72 15.60 -4.13
CA GLU A 110 -6.25 15.37 -5.48
C GLU A 110 -5.15 15.09 -6.53
N SER A 111 -4.03 14.48 -6.13
CA SER A 111 -2.87 14.30 -7.02
C SER A 111 -2.17 12.93 -6.86
N ILE A 112 -2.65 12.08 -5.93
CA ILE A 112 -2.10 10.74 -5.74
C ILE A 112 -2.53 9.83 -6.91
N SER A 113 -1.54 9.20 -7.55
CA SER A 113 -1.72 8.30 -8.70
C SER A 113 -1.22 6.87 -8.45
N ALA A 114 -0.41 6.63 -7.41
CA ALA A 114 -0.04 5.28 -7.00
C ALA A 114 0.30 5.19 -5.51
N TYR A 115 0.35 3.96 -5.00
CA TYR A 115 0.80 3.66 -3.65
C TYR A 115 1.53 2.32 -3.59
N LYS A 116 2.45 2.21 -2.63
CA LYS A 116 3.21 0.98 -2.33
C LYS A 116 3.25 0.81 -0.81
N CYS A 117 3.01 -0.40 -0.32
CA CYS A 117 3.11 -0.71 1.11
C CYS A 117 4.18 -1.77 1.38
N ALA A 118 4.83 -1.68 2.53
CA ALA A 118 5.93 -2.53 2.98
C ALA A 118 5.75 -2.91 4.46
N PRO A 119 6.33 -4.02 4.95
CA PRO A 119 6.52 -4.25 6.39
C PRO A 119 7.19 -3.07 7.08
N ASN A 120 6.79 -2.79 8.32
CA ASN A 120 7.55 -1.89 9.19
C ASN A 120 8.94 -2.52 9.46
N GLU A 121 9.99 -1.70 9.42
CA GLU A 121 11.36 -2.10 9.81
C GLU A 121 11.52 -2.15 11.34
#